data_AF-A0A1Q4DR15-F1
#
_entry.id   AF-A0A1Q4DR15-F1
#
_cell.length_a   1.000
_cell.length_b   1.000
_cell.length_c   1.000
_cell.angle_alpha   90.00
_cell.angle_beta   90.00
_cell.angle_gamma   90.00
#
_symmetry.space_group_name_H-M   'P 1'
#
loop_
_entity.id
_entity.type
_entity.pdbx_description
1 polymer ?
#
loop_
_entity_poly.entity_id
_entity_poly.type
_entity_poly.pdbx_seq_one_letter_code
_entity_poly.pdbx_strand_id
1 'polypeptide(L)'
;MPWPDADFPADPYPGVVPPTSFVHVDRRSYRPDEYGPLPGGDREPVLAYGSNRCPSKITWLRAELGLGPEPVVVLRVRTTGVAAVWAAGFRARDGQRPAVLAAAPGVVEEHAVWLATPEQIAVLDVCEGRGERHRLARLHTGEVRTEDGTVIEAPWVYLGLGPARRPLLVGGRPVRCADVPQSVARRLAGEPAAGDGLRHP
;
A
#
# COMPACT_ATOMS: atom_id res chain seq x y z
N MET A 1 -5.53 -24.42 -0.75
CA MET A 1 -6.60 -24.09 -1.73
C MET A 1 -6.53 -22.59 -1.96
N PRO A 2 -6.64 -22.11 -3.21
CA PRO A 2 -6.61 -20.67 -3.46
C PRO A 2 -7.74 -19.95 -2.75
N TRP A 3 -7.46 -18.75 -2.28
CA TRP A 3 -8.45 -17.86 -1.72
C TRP A 3 -9.06 -16.99 -2.83
N PRO A 4 -10.39 -16.97 -2.98
CA PRO A 4 -11.06 -16.07 -3.93
C PRO A 4 -10.99 -14.62 -3.45
N ASP A 5 -10.99 -13.67 -4.40
CA ASP A 5 -11.07 -12.23 -4.08
C ASP A 5 -12.27 -11.85 -3.20
N ALA A 6 -13.36 -12.61 -3.23
CA ALA A 6 -14.56 -12.37 -2.43
C ALA A 6 -14.27 -12.42 -0.92
N ASP A 7 -13.25 -13.15 -0.51
CA ASP A 7 -12.78 -13.21 0.89
C ASP A 7 -12.01 -11.94 1.28
N PHE A 8 -11.59 -11.15 0.29
CA PHE A 8 -10.80 -9.95 0.46
C PHE A 8 -11.44 -8.74 -0.23
N PRO A 9 -12.61 -8.27 0.25
CA PRO A 9 -13.28 -7.13 -0.35
C PRO A 9 -12.43 -5.86 -0.23
N ALA A 10 -12.48 -5.02 -1.28
CA ALA A 10 -11.77 -3.74 -1.31
C ALA A 10 -12.43 -2.66 -0.42
N ASP A 11 -13.70 -2.85 -0.07
CA ASP A 11 -14.46 -1.96 0.81
C ASP A 11 -14.80 -2.65 2.14
N PRO A 12 -14.77 -1.89 3.26
CA PRO A 12 -14.32 -0.50 3.36
C PRO A 12 -12.80 -0.38 3.09
N TYR A 13 -12.37 0.75 2.53
CA TYR A 13 -10.95 1.03 2.31
C TYR A 13 -10.14 0.91 3.63
N PRO A 14 -8.89 0.38 3.60
CA PRO A 14 -8.11 -0.02 2.42
C PRO A 14 -8.44 -1.40 1.85
N GLY A 15 -9.45 -2.08 2.38
CA GLY A 15 -9.82 -3.45 2.03
C GLY A 15 -9.20 -4.48 2.97
N VAL A 16 -9.73 -5.69 2.89
CA VAL A 16 -9.25 -6.85 3.66
C VAL A 16 -8.05 -7.47 2.94
N VAL A 17 -7.08 -7.97 3.71
CA VAL A 17 -5.82 -8.52 3.19
C VAL A 17 -5.58 -9.93 3.71
N PRO A 18 -4.95 -10.83 2.92
CA PRO A 18 -4.50 -12.12 3.42
C PRO A 18 -3.54 -11.97 4.61
N PRO A 19 -3.58 -12.89 5.59
CA PRO A 19 -2.71 -12.83 6.77
C PRO A 19 -1.29 -13.35 6.48
N THR A 20 -0.84 -13.41 5.23
CA THR A 20 0.48 -13.93 4.85
C THR A 20 0.84 -13.37 3.49
N SER A 21 2.11 -13.53 3.09
CA SER A 21 2.53 -13.36 1.70
C SER A 21 1.65 -14.19 0.74
N PHE A 22 1.41 -13.70 -0.48
CA PHE A 22 0.58 -14.37 -1.48
C PHE A 22 0.99 -14.05 -2.91
N VAL A 23 0.61 -14.93 -3.84
CA VAL A 23 0.67 -14.70 -5.28
C VAL A 23 -0.76 -14.55 -5.81
N HIS A 24 -1.05 -13.46 -6.51
CA HIS A 24 -2.36 -13.21 -7.10
C HIS A 24 -2.36 -13.45 -8.61
N VAL A 25 -3.25 -14.32 -9.05
CA VAL A 25 -3.49 -14.68 -10.45
C VAL A 25 -4.99 -14.84 -10.66
N ASP A 26 -5.53 -14.15 -11.65
CA ASP A 26 -6.93 -14.31 -12.11
C ASP A 26 -7.96 -14.44 -10.97
N ARG A 27 -8.08 -13.39 -10.16
CA ARG A 27 -9.05 -13.28 -9.04
C ARG A 27 -8.86 -14.28 -7.90
N ARG A 28 -7.70 -14.93 -7.85
CA ARG A 28 -7.34 -15.92 -6.84
C ARG A 28 -5.98 -15.60 -6.25
N SER A 29 -5.89 -15.72 -4.93
CA SER A 29 -4.65 -15.63 -4.18
C SER A 29 -4.21 -17.02 -3.72
N TYR A 30 -2.93 -17.31 -3.88
CA TYR A 30 -2.29 -18.55 -3.46
C TYR A 30 -1.24 -18.21 -2.41
N ARG A 31 -1.03 -19.08 -1.42
CA ARG A 31 0.22 -19.02 -0.66
C ARG A 31 1.40 -19.29 -1.61
N PRO A 32 2.57 -18.66 -1.41
CA PRO A 32 3.72 -18.87 -2.29
C PRO A 32 4.13 -20.34 -2.45
N ASP A 33 4.12 -21.11 -1.36
CA ASP A 33 4.42 -22.55 -1.35
C ASP A 33 3.36 -23.40 -2.08
N GLU A 34 2.10 -22.98 -2.06
CA GLU A 34 1.01 -23.63 -2.79
C GLU A 34 0.98 -23.26 -4.29
N TYR A 35 1.51 -22.09 -4.68
CA TYR A 35 1.55 -21.66 -6.08
C TYR A 35 2.66 -22.36 -6.87
N GLY A 36 3.81 -22.59 -6.23
CA GLY A 36 5.02 -23.13 -6.84
C GLY A 36 6.15 -22.10 -6.89
N PRO A 37 7.19 -22.33 -7.73
CA PRO A 37 8.29 -21.39 -7.87
C PRO A 37 7.78 -19.98 -8.17
N LEU A 38 8.21 -19.00 -7.37
CA LEU A 38 7.85 -17.61 -7.61
C LEU A 38 8.33 -17.22 -9.02
N PRO A 39 7.51 -16.49 -9.80
CA PRO A 39 7.91 -16.09 -11.14
C PRO A 39 9.21 -15.29 -11.09
N GLY A 40 10.19 -15.69 -11.90
CA GLY A 40 11.45 -14.95 -12.05
C GLY A 40 11.28 -13.62 -12.79
N GLY A 41 12.41 -12.96 -13.06
CA GLY A 41 12.47 -11.69 -13.82
C GLY A 41 12.90 -10.48 -12.98
N ASP A 42 13.12 -9.36 -13.66
CA ASP A 42 13.48 -8.08 -13.05
C ASP A 42 12.27 -7.51 -12.30
N ARG A 43 12.18 -7.85 -11.01
CA ARG A 43 11.11 -7.41 -10.11
C ARG A 43 11.64 -6.44 -9.08
N GLU A 44 11.01 -5.28 -9.00
CA GLU A 44 11.37 -4.22 -8.07
C GLU A 44 10.48 -4.28 -6.81
N PRO A 45 11.06 -4.12 -5.60
CA PRO A 45 10.28 -4.07 -4.37
C PRO A 45 9.54 -2.74 -4.25
N VAL A 46 8.21 -2.78 -4.31
CA VAL A 46 7.32 -1.63 -4.12
C VAL A 46 6.49 -1.78 -2.85
N LEU A 47 6.72 -0.94 -1.84
CA LEU A 47 5.97 -0.94 -0.59
C LEU A 47 4.53 -0.47 -0.81
N ALA A 48 3.59 -1.33 -0.45
CA ALA A 48 2.16 -1.07 -0.42
C ALA A 48 1.68 -0.99 1.04
N TYR A 49 1.18 0.18 1.44
CA TYR A 49 0.64 0.45 2.78
C TYR A 49 -0.87 0.80 2.75
N GLY A 50 -1.44 0.94 1.55
CA GLY A 50 -2.86 1.23 1.30
C GLY A 50 -3.60 0.08 0.64
N SER A 51 -4.47 0.40 -0.32
CA SER A 51 -5.35 -0.58 -0.98
C SER A 51 -4.63 -1.59 -1.87
N ASN A 52 -3.43 -1.30 -2.35
CA ASN A 52 -2.70 -2.22 -3.24
C ASN A 52 -2.23 -3.50 -2.52
N ARG A 53 -2.45 -3.61 -1.20
CA ARG A 53 -2.30 -4.86 -0.45
C ARG A 53 -3.46 -5.85 -0.65
N CYS A 54 -4.62 -5.37 -1.13
CA CYS A 54 -5.87 -6.12 -1.19
C CYS A 54 -6.03 -6.87 -2.53
N PRO A 55 -6.28 -8.19 -2.54
CA PRO A 55 -6.56 -8.98 -3.75
C PRO A 55 -7.65 -8.40 -4.66
N SER A 56 -8.80 -7.99 -4.12
CA SER A 56 -9.86 -7.35 -4.93
C SER A 56 -9.39 -6.06 -5.61
N LYS A 57 -8.47 -5.30 -5.00
CA LYS A 57 -7.87 -4.12 -5.64
C LYS A 57 -6.95 -4.53 -6.79
N ILE A 58 -6.20 -5.63 -6.67
CA ILE A 58 -5.35 -6.15 -7.75
C ILE A 58 -6.20 -6.56 -8.96
N THR A 59 -7.31 -7.26 -8.72
CA THR A 59 -8.27 -7.59 -9.78
C THR A 59 -8.87 -6.34 -10.41
N TRP A 60 -9.18 -5.31 -9.63
CA TRP A 60 -9.63 -4.03 -10.19
C TRP A 60 -8.55 -3.38 -11.08
N LEU A 61 -7.27 -3.42 -10.71
CA LEU A 61 -6.18 -2.93 -11.56
C LEU A 61 -6.11 -3.69 -12.89
N ARG A 62 -6.35 -5.01 -12.85
CA ARG A 62 -6.41 -5.87 -14.04
C ARG A 62 -7.59 -5.52 -14.94
N ALA A 63 -8.78 -5.37 -14.38
CA ALA A 63 -10.00 -5.09 -15.13
C ALA A 63 -10.04 -3.66 -15.70
N GLU A 64 -9.62 -2.66 -14.91
CA GLU A 64 -9.85 -1.25 -15.25
C GLU A 64 -8.62 -0.56 -15.83
N LEU A 65 -7.42 -0.98 -15.45
CA LEU A 65 -6.16 -0.33 -15.86
C LEU A 65 -5.25 -1.24 -16.68
N GLY A 66 -5.71 -2.45 -17.04
CA GLY A 66 -4.98 -3.35 -17.92
C GLY A 66 -3.73 -3.97 -17.27
N LEU A 67 -3.75 -4.26 -15.96
CA LEU A 67 -2.69 -5.06 -15.33
C LEU A 67 -2.55 -6.40 -16.07
N GLY A 68 -1.45 -6.57 -16.81
CA GLY A 68 -1.21 -7.72 -17.69
C GLY A 68 -1.22 -9.06 -16.94
N PRO A 69 -1.32 -10.21 -17.65
CA PRO A 69 -1.62 -11.53 -17.08
C PRO A 69 -0.63 -12.02 -16.02
N GLU A 70 0.54 -11.40 -15.95
CA GLU A 70 1.62 -11.77 -15.05
C GLU A 70 1.19 -11.79 -13.58
N PRO A 71 1.61 -12.80 -12.80
CA PRO A 71 1.28 -12.88 -11.38
C PRO A 71 1.80 -11.68 -10.60
N VAL A 72 0.98 -11.22 -9.65
CA VAL A 72 1.41 -10.22 -8.66
C VAL A 72 1.89 -10.95 -7.42
N VAL A 73 3.18 -10.82 -7.13
CA VAL A 73 3.78 -11.40 -5.92
C VAL A 73 3.78 -10.36 -4.82
N VAL A 74 3.09 -10.65 -3.73
CA VAL A 74 2.90 -9.74 -2.59
C VAL A 74 3.49 -10.38 -1.35
N LEU A 75 4.58 -9.81 -0.85
CA LEU A 75 5.24 -10.24 0.38
C LEU A 75 4.65 -9.49 1.57
N ARG A 76 4.22 -10.20 2.61
CA ARG A 76 3.93 -9.58 3.91
C ARG A 76 5.24 -9.11 4.51
N VAL A 77 5.24 -7.88 5.02
CA VAL A 77 6.42 -7.28 5.64
C VAL A 77 6.06 -6.62 6.96
N ARG A 78 6.99 -6.70 7.91
CA ARG A 78 7.01 -5.88 9.11
C ARG A 78 7.76 -4.59 8.79
N THR A 79 7.13 -3.45 9.06
CA THR A 79 7.76 -2.14 8.96
C THR A 79 7.97 -1.53 10.34
N THR A 80 9.13 -0.91 10.55
CA THR A 80 9.44 -0.19 11.80
C THR A 80 9.79 1.26 11.49
N GLY A 81 9.29 2.22 12.27
CA GLY A 81 9.61 3.64 12.11
C GLY A 81 8.77 4.39 11.07
N VAL A 82 7.81 3.71 10.42
CA VAL A 82 6.84 4.26 9.47
C VAL A 82 5.45 3.69 9.76
N ALA A 83 4.42 4.43 9.37
CA ALA A 83 3.03 4.00 9.54
C ALA A 83 2.15 4.48 8.39
N ALA A 84 1.12 3.69 8.09
CA ALA A 84 0.01 4.15 7.26
C ALA A 84 -0.89 5.08 8.08
N VAL A 85 -1.11 6.28 7.59
CA VAL A 85 -1.96 7.30 8.23
C VAL A 85 -3.01 7.82 7.25
N TRP A 86 -4.12 8.34 7.78
CA TRP A 86 -5.15 8.92 6.93
C TRP A 86 -4.69 10.24 6.32
N ALA A 87 -4.98 10.45 5.04
CA ALA A 87 -4.74 11.73 4.38
C ALA A 87 -5.74 12.81 4.84
N ALA A 88 -5.30 14.06 4.82
CA ALA A 88 -6.14 15.22 5.09
C ALA A 88 -7.22 15.46 4.03
N GLY A 89 -6.97 15.06 2.78
CA GLY A 89 -7.95 15.13 1.70
C GLY A 89 -8.82 13.89 1.56
N PHE A 90 -9.79 13.98 0.67
CA PHE A 90 -10.74 12.91 0.35
C PHE A 90 -10.52 12.38 -1.08
N ARG A 91 -10.97 11.16 -1.34
CA ARG A 91 -11.12 10.61 -2.69
C ARG A 91 -12.37 11.19 -3.33
N ALA A 92 -12.24 11.70 -4.55
CA ALA A 92 -13.36 12.28 -5.30
C ALA A 92 -14.49 11.28 -5.58
N ARG A 93 -14.15 9.99 -5.80
CA ARG A 93 -15.10 8.94 -6.18
C ARG A 93 -16.15 8.65 -5.11
N ASP A 94 -15.74 8.60 -3.85
CA ASP A 94 -16.53 7.97 -2.76
C ASP A 94 -16.41 8.70 -1.41
N GLY A 95 -15.72 9.85 -1.37
CA GLY A 95 -15.55 10.63 -0.14
C GLY A 95 -14.72 9.92 0.94
N GLN A 96 -14.07 8.81 0.60
CA GLN A 96 -13.23 8.04 1.50
C GLN A 96 -11.86 8.73 1.68
N ARG A 97 -11.26 8.66 2.87
CA ARG A 97 -9.88 9.15 3.07
C ARG A 97 -8.89 8.11 2.56
N PRO A 98 -7.97 8.45 1.64
CA PRO A 98 -6.90 7.53 1.27
C PRO A 98 -5.87 7.42 2.39
N ALA A 99 -5.17 6.29 2.45
CA ALA A 99 -3.98 6.15 3.27
C ALA A 99 -2.81 6.83 2.58
N VAL A 100 -1.92 7.44 3.38
CA VAL A 100 -0.61 7.96 2.99
C VAL A 100 0.41 7.44 4.00
N LEU A 101 1.70 7.44 3.65
CA LEU A 101 2.75 7.00 4.56
C LEU A 101 3.32 8.20 5.33
N ALA A 102 3.65 8.01 6.60
CA ALA A 102 4.35 9.00 7.41
C ALA A 102 5.45 8.35 8.25
N ALA A 103 6.43 9.15 8.65
CA ALA A 103 7.40 8.75 9.66
C ALA A 103 6.68 8.58 11.00
N ALA A 104 6.98 7.47 11.66
CA ALA A 104 6.39 7.10 12.94
C ALA A 104 7.46 6.39 13.80
N PRO A 105 8.41 7.13 14.39
CA PRO A 105 9.48 6.54 15.20
C PRO A 105 8.93 5.62 16.29
N GLY A 106 9.51 4.42 16.42
CA GLY A 106 9.10 3.41 17.40
C GLY A 106 7.81 2.65 17.06
N VAL A 107 7.07 3.05 16.02
CA VAL A 107 5.89 2.32 15.56
C VAL A 107 6.31 1.12 14.72
N VAL A 108 5.61 0.02 14.93
CA VAL A 108 5.71 -1.19 14.12
C VAL A 108 4.35 -1.45 13.48
N GLU A 109 4.34 -1.68 12.17
CA GLU A 109 3.14 -2.06 11.42
C GLU A 109 3.40 -3.22 10.46
N GLU A 110 2.32 -3.80 9.97
CA GLU A 110 2.36 -4.81 8.91
C GLU A 110 1.84 -4.20 7.61
N HIS A 111 2.66 -4.31 6.58
CA HIS A 111 2.39 -3.82 5.24
C HIS A 111 2.68 -4.94 4.26
N ALA A 112 2.68 -4.61 2.97
CA ALA A 112 3.14 -5.54 1.95
C ALA A 112 4.16 -4.90 1.03
N VAL A 113 5.00 -5.71 0.41
CA VAL A 113 5.83 -5.31 -0.72
C VAL A 113 5.40 -6.10 -1.93
N TRP A 114 5.12 -5.42 -3.03
CA TRP A 114 5.01 -6.06 -4.33
C TRP A 114 6.42 -6.31 -4.85
N LEU A 115 6.69 -7.52 -5.35
CA LEU A 115 7.81 -7.74 -6.28
C LEU A 115 7.27 -7.48 -7.68
N ALA A 116 7.29 -6.20 -8.09
CA ALA A 116 6.57 -5.71 -9.27
C ALA A 116 7.45 -5.73 -10.51
N THR A 117 6.91 -6.20 -11.65
CA THR A 117 7.57 -6.02 -12.96
C THR A 117 7.47 -4.57 -13.43
N PRO A 118 8.29 -4.12 -14.40
CA PRO A 118 8.18 -2.78 -14.98
C PRO A 118 6.77 -2.45 -15.51
N GLU A 119 6.08 -3.43 -16.11
CA GLU A 119 4.71 -3.26 -16.62
C GLU A 119 3.70 -3.09 -15.47
N GLN A 120 3.88 -3.82 -14.38
CA GLN A 120 3.06 -3.66 -13.18
C GLN A 120 3.27 -2.27 -12.55
N ILE A 121 4.51 -1.77 -12.52
CA ILE A 121 4.83 -0.42 -12.05
C ILE A 121 4.20 0.64 -12.96
N ALA A 122 4.19 0.46 -14.27
CA ALA A 122 3.53 1.39 -15.18
C ALA A 122 2.02 1.51 -14.90
N VAL A 123 1.36 0.39 -14.57
CA VAL A 123 -0.06 0.40 -14.15
C VAL A 123 -0.24 1.06 -12.78
N LEU A 124 0.67 0.82 -11.84
CA LEU A 124 0.66 1.50 -10.54
C LEU A 124 0.86 3.01 -10.69
N ASP A 125 1.72 3.47 -11.60
CA ASP A 125 1.94 4.90 -11.88
C ASP A 125 0.65 5.60 -12.31
N VAL A 126 -0.13 4.95 -13.19
CA VAL A 126 -1.45 5.45 -13.61
C VAL A 126 -2.44 5.41 -12.42
N CYS A 127 -2.52 4.29 -11.71
CA CYS A 127 -3.43 4.13 -10.56
C CYS A 127 -3.21 5.20 -9.50
N GLU A 128 -1.94 5.40 -9.13
CA GLU A 128 -1.54 6.34 -8.08
C GLU A 128 -1.50 7.78 -8.57
N GLY A 129 -1.60 8.03 -9.88
CA GLY A 129 -1.54 9.36 -10.48
C GLY A 129 -0.19 10.00 -10.25
N ARG A 130 0.87 9.32 -10.69
CA ARG A 130 2.25 9.77 -10.52
C ARG A 130 2.45 11.18 -11.09
N GLY A 131 3.01 12.07 -10.28
CA GLY A 131 3.24 13.48 -10.63
C GLY A 131 2.10 14.42 -10.25
N GLU A 132 0.91 13.89 -9.92
CA GLU A 132 -0.25 14.69 -9.53
C GLU A 132 -0.70 14.38 -8.09
N ARG A 133 -1.00 13.11 -7.80
CA ARG A 133 -1.54 12.67 -6.51
C ARG A 133 -0.46 12.02 -5.65
N HIS A 134 0.45 11.28 -6.27
CA HIS A 134 1.59 10.68 -5.59
C HIS A 134 2.86 10.84 -6.41
N ARG A 135 4.01 10.71 -5.77
CA ARG A 135 5.31 10.52 -6.42
C ARG A 135 5.86 9.17 -6.06
N LEU A 136 6.59 8.56 -6.98
CA LEU A 136 7.36 7.35 -6.72
C LEU A 136 8.75 7.75 -6.20
N ALA A 137 9.17 7.21 -5.06
CA ALA A 137 10.47 7.49 -4.45
C ALA A 137 11.04 6.26 -3.72
N ARG A 138 12.34 6.27 -3.43
CA ARG A 138 13.00 5.26 -2.58
C ARG A 138 12.82 5.61 -1.11
N LEU A 139 12.40 4.66 -0.28
CA LEU A 139 12.12 4.90 1.14
C LEU A 139 13.37 4.73 2.02
N HIS A 140 13.94 5.80 2.56
CA HIS A 140 15.11 5.72 3.47
C HIS A 140 14.75 5.93 4.95
N THR A 141 13.47 6.05 5.27
CA THR A 141 12.98 6.12 6.66
C THR A 141 12.46 4.76 7.08
N GLY A 142 12.87 4.32 8.27
CA GLY A 142 12.42 3.08 8.87
C GLY A 142 13.16 1.85 8.34
N GLU A 143 12.66 0.68 8.74
CA GLU A 143 13.12 -0.63 8.28
C GLU A 143 11.92 -1.39 7.69
N VAL A 144 12.15 -2.13 6.59
CA VAL A 144 11.18 -3.04 5.98
C VAL A 144 11.78 -4.44 5.97
N ARG A 145 11.12 -5.39 6.63
CA ARG A 145 11.61 -6.76 6.80
C ARG A 145 10.55 -7.78 6.42
N THR A 146 10.91 -8.78 5.63
CA THR A 146 10.05 -9.92 5.27
C THR A 146 9.87 -10.89 6.44
N GLU A 147 8.94 -11.84 6.30
CA GLU A 147 8.62 -12.84 7.33
C GLU A 147 9.81 -13.74 7.69
N ASP A 148 10.70 -14.02 6.73
CA ASP A 148 11.95 -14.79 6.93
C ASP A 148 13.09 -13.95 7.53
N GLY A 149 12.85 -12.65 7.78
CA GLY A 149 13.83 -11.75 8.36
C GLY A 149 14.72 -11.03 7.35
N THR A 150 14.56 -11.23 6.03
CA THR A 150 15.30 -10.47 5.02
C THR A 150 14.95 -8.97 5.08
N VAL A 151 15.97 -8.10 5.05
CA VAL A 151 15.78 -6.64 4.99
C VAL A 151 15.64 -6.21 3.54
N ILE A 152 14.58 -5.46 3.23
CA ILE A 152 14.39 -4.85 1.92
C ILE A 152 14.95 -3.43 1.97
N GLU A 153 16.09 -3.23 1.33
CA GLU A 153 16.76 -1.94 1.32
C GLU A 153 16.04 -0.94 0.42
N ALA A 154 15.64 0.16 1.03
CA ALA A 154 15.07 1.34 0.41
C ALA A 154 13.98 1.11 -0.65
N PRO A 155 12.93 0.29 -0.40
CA PRO A 155 11.96 -0.07 -1.43
C PRO A 155 11.33 1.16 -2.10
N TRP A 156 10.89 0.99 -3.35
CA TRP A 156 10.07 2.00 -4.01
C TRP A 156 8.76 2.18 -3.26
N VAL A 157 8.24 3.40 -3.21
CA VAL A 157 6.98 3.71 -2.54
C VAL A 157 6.31 4.90 -3.20
N TYR A 158 4.98 4.86 -3.28
CA TYR A 158 4.19 6.01 -3.69
C TYR A 158 3.91 6.90 -2.48
N LEU A 159 4.42 8.13 -2.49
CA LEU A 159 4.27 9.12 -1.42
C LEU A 159 3.31 10.23 -1.84
N GLY A 160 2.53 10.72 -0.89
CA GLY A 160 1.53 11.75 -1.14
C GLY A 160 2.12 13.04 -1.74
N LEU A 161 1.46 13.58 -2.76
CA LEU A 161 1.76 14.90 -3.33
C LEU A 161 0.68 15.91 -2.99
N GLY A 162 1.12 17.11 -2.59
CA GLY A 162 0.26 18.24 -2.30
C GLY A 162 -0.54 18.12 -0.98
N PRO A 163 -1.21 19.21 -0.56
CA PRO A 163 -1.89 19.29 0.75
C PRO A 163 -2.93 18.18 0.98
N ALA A 164 -3.67 17.78 -0.05
CA ALA A 164 -4.72 16.76 0.04
C ALA A 164 -4.19 15.33 0.31
N ARG A 165 -2.87 15.11 0.17
CA ARG A 165 -2.20 13.83 0.45
C ARG A 165 -1.18 13.95 1.58
N ARG A 166 -1.22 15.04 2.34
CA ARG A 166 -0.48 15.10 3.60
C ARG A 166 -1.22 14.33 4.69
N PRO A 167 -0.51 13.82 5.71
CA PRO A 167 -1.13 13.23 6.89
C PRO A 167 -2.17 14.17 7.52
N LEU A 168 -3.34 13.62 7.89
CA LEU A 168 -4.33 14.30 8.70
C LEU A 168 -3.83 14.38 10.15
N LEU A 169 -3.79 15.60 10.71
CA LEU A 169 -3.49 15.84 12.11
C LEU A 169 -4.77 16.09 12.91
N VAL A 170 -4.98 15.31 13.97
CA VAL A 170 -6.01 15.57 14.98
C VAL A 170 -5.31 15.79 16.31
N GLY A 171 -5.53 16.96 16.93
CA GLY A 171 -4.76 17.35 18.12
C GLY A 171 -3.25 17.40 17.87
N GLY A 172 -2.84 17.79 16.66
CA GLY A 172 -1.43 17.89 16.26
C GLY A 172 -0.74 16.54 15.96
N ARG A 173 -1.46 15.42 15.98
CA ARG A 173 -0.89 14.08 15.77
C ARG A 173 -1.46 13.39 14.53
N PRO A 174 -0.63 12.71 13.71
CA PRO A 174 -1.13 11.90 12.60
C PRO A 174 -2.11 10.82 13.07
N VAL A 175 -3.18 10.62 12.32
CA VAL A 175 -4.18 9.58 12.61
C VAL A 175 -3.81 8.29 11.87
N ARG A 176 -3.36 7.26 12.60
CA ARG A 176 -3.00 5.97 12.00
C ARG A 176 -4.22 5.22 11.47
N CYS A 177 -4.05 4.58 10.32
CA CYS A 177 -5.05 3.71 9.72
C CYS A 177 -5.35 2.50 10.62
N ALA A 178 -4.34 2.02 11.36
CA ALA A 178 -4.49 0.90 12.29
C ALA A 178 -5.33 1.24 13.53
N ASP A 179 -5.34 2.51 13.95
CA ASP A 179 -6.03 2.93 15.18
C ASP A 179 -7.46 3.42 14.92
N VAL A 180 -7.71 3.97 13.74
CA VAL A 180 -9.00 4.59 13.41
C VAL A 180 -9.55 3.98 12.13
N PRO A 181 -10.72 3.32 12.16
CA PRO A 181 -11.32 2.75 10.97
C PRO A 181 -11.81 3.85 10.02
N GLN A 182 -11.86 3.53 8.74
CA GLN A 182 -12.26 4.47 7.68
C GLN A 182 -13.63 5.15 7.92
N SER A 183 -14.58 4.40 8.48
CA SER A 183 -15.93 4.91 8.77
C SER A 183 -15.88 6.08 9.76
N VAL A 184 -14.92 6.10 10.67
CA VAL A 184 -14.65 7.19 11.62
C VAL A 184 -13.75 8.24 10.99
N ALA A 185 -12.65 7.82 10.36
CA ALA A 185 -11.65 8.71 9.79
C ALA A 185 -12.26 9.73 8.82
N ARG A 186 -13.19 9.30 7.94
CA ARG A 186 -13.87 10.19 6.99
C ARG A 186 -14.67 11.33 7.62
N ARG A 187 -15.02 11.23 8.91
CA ARG A 187 -15.76 12.26 9.66
C ARG A 187 -14.86 13.11 10.56
N LEU A 188 -13.59 12.76 10.70
CA LEU A 188 -12.66 13.53 11.53
C LEU A 188 -12.39 14.90 10.89
N ALA A 189 -12.46 15.93 11.72
CA ALA A 189 -11.97 17.27 11.43
C ALA A 189 -10.53 17.40 11.96
N GLY A 190 -9.67 18.05 11.18
CA GLY A 190 -8.26 18.20 11.48
C GLY A 190 -7.55 18.91 10.33
N GLU A 191 -6.25 19.13 10.51
CA GLU A 191 -5.45 19.93 9.58
C GLU A 191 -4.46 19.04 8.81
N PRO A 192 -4.07 19.41 7.58
CA PRO A 192 -2.96 18.77 6.91
C PRO A 192 -1.65 19.03 7.65
N ALA A 193 -0.83 18.00 7.82
CA ALA A 193 0.53 18.15 8.34
C ALA A 193 1.38 19.07 7.43
N ALA A 194 2.51 19.57 7.96
CA ALA A 194 3.49 20.29 7.14
C ALA A 194 4.15 19.37 6.08
N GLY A 195 4.35 18.10 6.44
CA GLY A 195 4.92 17.05 5.59
C GLY A 195 4.68 15.66 6.18
N ASP A 196 5.23 14.64 5.54
CA ASP A 196 5.15 13.24 5.96
C ASP A 196 6.27 12.83 6.95
N GLY A 197 7.32 13.64 7.08
CA GLY A 197 8.48 13.37 7.95
C GLY A 197 9.42 12.28 7.40
N LEU A 198 9.21 11.84 6.15
CA LEU A 198 10.00 10.79 5.53
C LEU A 198 11.28 11.35 4.88
N ARG A 199 12.31 10.51 4.81
CA ARG A 199 13.52 10.75 4.04
C ARG A 199 13.42 9.95 2.75
N HIS A 200 13.44 10.68 1.65
CA HIS A 200 13.45 10.19 0.28
C HIS A 200 14.29 11.19 -0.53
N PRO A 201 15.16 10.74 -1.45
CA PRO A 201 15.81 11.64 -2.40
C PRO A 201 14.78 12.34 -3.30
#